data_AF-A0AA39TVF6-F1
#
_entry.id   AF-A0AA39TVF6-F1
#
_cell.length_a   1.000
_cell.length_b   1.000
_cell.length_c   1.000
_cell.angle_alpha   90.00
_cell.angle_beta   90.00
_cell.angle_gamma   90.00
#
_symmetry.space_group_name_H-M   'P 1'
#
loop_
_entity.id
_entity.type
_entity.pdbx_description
1 polymer ?
#
loop_
_entity_poly.entity_id
_entity_poly.type
_entity_poly.pdbx_seq_one_letter_code
_entity_poly.pdbx_strand_id
1 'polypeptide(L)'
;MNTHCLAITKPHFNEKAHVDKGLLVLECHHNAMLPATTISLRIRDLFHQSLHPLIPAAQTKVPCPCEWLFEEEEEVEVLSQSGSHDHHQGKIVVVTSHHVKVLLDAGKGLHCFPFYQVVKLFCIGDYVHGIDGLKEGFIQSCSDFHVVLLTMGNNGDFEDFSCGKNTVHKLNRVQNENSNAADNDTWTGIRVIV
;
A
#
# COMPACT_ATOMS: atom_id res chain seq x y z
N MET A 1 1.71 25.59 15.53
CA MET A 1 0.26 25.86 15.46
C MET A 1 -0.46 24.54 15.69
N ASN A 2 -1.29 24.48 16.74
CA ASN A 2 -1.93 23.24 17.20
C ASN A 2 -2.99 22.75 16.23
N THR A 3 -2.76 21.59 15.62
CA THR A 3 -3.77 20.82 14.88
C THR A 3 -4.54 19.92 15.84
N HIS A 4 -5.69 20.41 16.31
CA HIS A 4 -6.68 19.53 16.93
C HIS A 4 -7.45 18.79 15.82
N CYS A 5 -7.12 17.51 15.69
CA CYS A 5 -7.90 16.49 14.98
C CYS A 5 -9.12 16.08 15.82
N LEU A 6 -10.06 15.37 15.19
CA LEU A 6 -11.38 14.88 15.64
C LEU A 6 -12.57 15.76 15.24
N ALA A 7 -12.95 15.70 13.96
CA ALA A 7 -14.32 15.94 13.56
C ALA A 7 -14.95 14.60 13.13
N ILE A 8 -15.52 13.88 14.09
CA ILE A 8 -16.61 12.95 13.79
C ILE A 8 -17.80 13.87 13.50
N THR A 9 -18.27 13.88 12.25
CA THR A 9 -19.40 14.68 11.80
C THR A 9 -20.61 14.35 12.68
N LYS A 10 -21.06 15.31 13.51
CA LYS A 10 -22.30 15.14 14.27
C LYS A 10 -23.47 15.25 13.29
N PRO A 11 -24.36 14.25 13.18
CA PRO A 11 -25.57 14.41 12.39
C PRO A 11 -26.43 15.54 12.95
N HIS A 12 -27.23 16.17 12.08
CA HIS A 12 -28.11 17.27 12.47
C HIS A 12 -29.09 16.82 13.57
N PHE A 13 -29.46 17.73 14.47
CA PHE A 13 -30.25 17.44 15.68
C PHE A 13 -31.68 16.91 15.44
N ASN A 14 -32.10 16.62 14.19
CA ASN A 14 -33.47 16.24 13.85
C ASN A 14 -33.64 15.27 12.66
N GLU A 15 -32.56 14.74 12.08
CA GLU A 15 -32.67 13.75 10.99
C GLU A 15 -32.50 12.33 11.53
N LYS A 16 -33.48 11.47 11.23
CA LYS A 16 -33.47 10.07 11.65
C LYS A 16 -32.37 9.34 10.88
N ALA A 17 -31.26 9.07 11.55
CA ALA A 17 -30.29 8.11 11.06
C ALA A 17 -31.04 6.80 10.74
N HIS A 18 -30.90 6.30 9.51
CA HIS A 18 -31.50 5.04 9.11
C HIS A 18 -30.42 4.07 8.67
N VAL A 19 -30.70 2.78 8.79
CA VAL A 19 -29.78 1.73 8.39
C VAL A 19 -30.25 1.16 7.06
N ASP A 20 -29.42 1.26 6.03
CA ASP A 20 -29.63 0.60 4.74
C ASP A 20 -28.60 -0.52 4.60
N LYS A 21 -29.08 -1.76 4.52
CA LYS A 21 -28.26 -2.99 4.33
C LYS A 21 -27.02 -3.05 5.24
N GLY A 22 -27.19 -2.68 6.51
CA GLY A 22 -26.15 -2.73 7.54
C GLY A 22 -25.20 -1.53 7.56
N LEU A 23 -25.39 -0.54 6.68
CA LEU A 23 -24.68 0.74 6.72
C LEU A 23 -25.55 1.83 7.32
N LEU A 24 -24.94 2.68 8.13
CA LEU A 24 -25.58 3.88 8.64
C LEU A 24 -25.65 4.94 7.54
N VAL A 25 -26.85 5.37 7.20
CA VAL A 25 -27.10 6.46 6.26
C VAL A 25 -27.32 7.75 7.06
N LEU A 26 -26.44 8.72 6.81
CA LEU A 26 -26.46 10.04 7.43
C LEU A 26 -26.60 11.10 6.36
N GLU A 27 -27.55 12.01 6.55
CA GLU A 27 -27.64 13.23 5.77
C GLU A 27 -26.71 14.28 6.39
N CYS A 28 -25.86 14.86 5.54
CA CYS A 28 -24.80 15.79 5.95
C CYS A 28 -24.76 16.98 4.99
N HIS A 29 -24.53 18.19 5.51
CA HIS A 29 -24.23 19.34 4.65
C HIS A 29 -22.93 19.13 3.88
N HIS A 30 -22.92 19.47 2.59
CA HIS A 30 -21.72 19.35 1.75
C HIS A 30 -20.50 20.05 2.37
N ASN A 31 -20.69 21.27 2.89
CA ASN A 31 -19.62 22.06 3.52
C ASN A 31 -19.14 21.48 4.87
N ALA A 32 -19.86 20.51 5.45
CA ALA A 32 -19.46 19.81 6.66
C ALA A 32 -18.68 18.51 6.36
N MET A 33 -18.51 18.17 5.08
CA MET A 33 -17.74 17.01 4.65
C MET A 33 -16.40 17.45 4.07
N LEU A 34 -15.34 16.75 4.46
CA LEU A 34 -14.02 16.92 3.87
C LEU A 34 -13.70 15.71 3.00
N PRO A 35 -13.21 15.90 1.76
CA PRO A 35 -12.71 14.78 0.95
C PRO A 35 -11.57 14.07 1.69
N ALA A 36 -11.68 12.75 1.81
CA ALA A 36 -10.61 11.95 2.38
C ALA A 36 -9.41 11.93 1.42
N THR A 37 -8.23 12.29 1.91
CA THR A 37 -6.97 12.20 1.15
C THR A 37 -6.26 10.86 1.35
N THR A 38 -6.66 10.11 2.39
CA THR A 38 -6.18 8.76 2.71
C THR A 38 -7.29 8.00 3.45
N ILE A 39 -7.11 6.68 3.60
CA ILE A 39 -7.98 5.79 4.37
C ILE A 39 -7.11 4.81 5.14
N SER A 40 -7.58 4.26 6.27
CA SER A 40 -6.87 3.10 6.83
C SER A 40 -7.21 1.83 6.04
N LEU A 41 -6.25 0.94 5.91
CA LEU A 41 -6.41 -0.36 5.26
C LEU A 41 -7.58 -1.13 5.90
N ARG A 42 -7.69 -1.09 7.23
CA ARG A 42 -8.79 -1.72 7.97
C ARG A 42 -10.17 -1.18 7.56
N ILE A 43 -10.34 0.13 7.42
CA ILE A 43 -11.63 0.70 6.98
C ILE A 43 -11.93 0.26 5.55
N ARG A 44 -10.92 0.26 4.67
CA ARG A 44 -11.06 -0.21 3.30
C ARG A 44 -11.48 -1.68 3.23
N ASP A 45 -10.90 -2.55 4.05
CA ASP A 45 -11.24 -3.97 4.07
C ASP A 45 -12.70 -4.20 4.49
N LEU A 46 -13.22 -3.39 5.41
CA LEU A 46 -14.64 -3.39 5.76
C LEU A 46 -15.53 -3.01 4.57
N PHE A 47 -15.11 -2.03 3.76
CA PHE A 47 -15.80 -1.71 2.50
C PHE A 47 -15.74 -2.89 1.51
N HIS A 48 -14.58 -3.55 1.38
CA HIS A 48 -14.46 -4.70 0.48
C HIS A 48 -15.36 -5.88 0.86
N GLN A 49 -15.60 -6.09 2.15
CA GLN A 49 -16.49 -7.12 2.67
C GLN A 49 -17.98 -6.74 2.60
N SER A 50 -18.31 -5.48 2.31
CA SER A 50 -19.69 -5.01 2.27
C SER A 50 -20.40 -5.46 0.99
N LEU A 51 -21.59 -6.04 1.14
CA LEU A 51 -22.49 -6.40 0.03
C LEU A 51 -23.37 -5.23 -0.45
N HIS A 52 -23.15 -4.02 0.07
CA HIS A 52 -23.96 -2.88 -0.28
C HIS A 52 -23.65 -2.42 -1.73
N PRO A 53 -24.65 -2.24 -2.61
CA PRO A 53 -24.44 -2.05 -4.06
C PRO A 53 -23.69 -0.76 -4.42
N LEU A 54 -23.66 0.23 -3.54
CA LEU A 54 -22.90 1.47 -3.74
C LEU A 54 -21.40 1.31 -3.50
N ILE A 55 -20.99 0.28 -2.76
CA ILE A 55 -19.58 0.12 -2.35
C ILE A 55 -18.65 -0.27 -3.51
N PRO A 56 -19.02 -1.20 -4.41
CA PRO A 56 -18.20 -1.50 -5.58
C PRO A 56 -17.89 -0.25 -6.43
N ALA A 57 -18.87 0.64 -6.61
CA ALA A 57 -18.66 1.89 -7.33
C ALA A 57 -17.72 2.84 -6.57
N ALA A 58 -17.80 2.85 -5.23
CA ALA A 58 -16.92 3.67 -4.39
C ALA A 58 -15.47 3.15 -4.36
N GLN A 59 -15.23 1.84 -4.47
CA GLN A 59 -13.89 1.23 -4.41
C GLN A 59 -12.90 1.83 -5.42
N THR A 60 -13.38 2.19 -6.62
CA THR A 60 -12.56 2.83 -7.67
C THR A 60 -12.10 4.24 -7.34
N LYS A 61 -12.69 4.86 -6.32
CA LYS A 61 -12.44 6.23 -5.87
C LYS A 61 -11.89 6.30 -4.45
N VAL A 62 -11.52 5.16 -3.86
CA VAL A 62 -10.94 5.13 -2.51
C VAL A 62 -9.51 5.68 -2.59
N PRO A 63 -9.13 6.63 -1.71
CA PRO A 63 -7.77 7.16 -1.69
C PRO A 63 -6.75 6.08 -1.28
N CYS A 64 -5.46 6.37 -1.44
CA CYS A 64 -4.40 5.46 -1.02
C CYS A 64 -4.52 5.12 0.47
N PRO A 65 -4.44 3.82 0.87
CA PRO A 65 -4.28 3.47 2.27
C PRO A 65 -3.07 4.16 2.88
N CYS A 66 -3.17 4.64 4.13
CA CYS A 66 -2.07 5.32 4.81
C CYS A 66 -0.91 4.38 5.15
N GLU A 67 -1.20 3.08 5.20
CA GLU A 67 -0.23 2.01 5.40
C GLU A 67 0.50 1.64 4.10
N TRP A 68 0.12 2.24 2.98
CA TRP A 68 0.71 1.99 1.66
C TRP A 68 1.47 3.22 1.17
N LEU A 69 2.59 2.99 0.51
CA LEU A 69 3.42 4.03 -0.11
C LEU A 69 3.71 3.58 -1.52
N PHE A 70 3.36 4.39 -2.51
CA PHE A 70 3.75 4.16 -3.89
C PHE A 70 4.60 5.33 -4.36
N GLU A 71 5.65 5.02 -5.09
CA GLU A 71 6.57 6.00 -5.65
C GLU A 71 6.65 5.85 -7.17
N GLU A 72 6.94 6.97 -7.84
CA GLU A 72 7.28 6.91 -9.26
C GLU A 72 8.52 6.05 -9.45
N GLU A 73 8.59 5.41 -10.61
CA GLU A 73 9.63 4.47 -10.98
C GLU A 73 9.61 3.12 -10.23
N GLU A 74 8.66 2.86 -9.32
CA GLU A 74 8.49 1.53 -8.72
C GLU A 74 7.93 0.50 -9.72
N GLU A 75 8.49 -0.71 -9.70
CA GLU A 75 7.97 -1.86 -10.44
C GLU A 75 6.76 -2.45 -9.72
N VAL A 76 5.70 -2.70 -10.48
CA VAL A 76 4.43 -3.18 -9.96
C VAL A 76 3.80 -4.22 -10.86
N GLU A 77 2.94 -5.02 -10.25
CA GLU A 77 2.05 -5.95 -10.89
C GLU A 77 0.61 -5.46 -10.78
N VAL A 78 -0.13 -5.55 -11.87
CA VAL A 78 -1.55 -5.20 -11.94
C VAL A 78 -2.40 -6.48 -11.91
N LEU A 79 -3.28 -6.55 -10.93
CA LEU A 79 -4.19 -7.66 -10.72
C LEU A 79 -5.32 -7.66 -11.75
N SER A 80 -5.48 -8.78 -12.47
CA SER A 80 -6.61 -8.95 -13.39
C SER A 80 -7.93 -9.12 -12.64
N GLN A 81 -8.95 -8.37 -13.03
CA GLN A 81 -10.33 -8.54 -12.50
C GLN A 81 -10.99 -9.84 -12.97
N SER A 82 -10.51 -10.43 -14.07
CA SER A 82 -11.17 -11.56 -14.74
C SER A 82 -10.63 -12.94 -14.32
N GLY A 83 -9.78 -13.02 -13.29
CA GLY A 83 -9.17 -14.28 -12.86
C GLY A 83 -8.24 -14.91 -13.91
N SER A 84 -7.91 -14.16 -14.97
CA SER A 84 -6.90 -14.57 -15.94
C SER A 84 -5.52 -14.42 -15.30
N HIS A 85 -4.68 -15.46 -15.41
CA HIS A 85 -3.29 -15.46 -14.95
C HIS A 85 -2.34 -14.54 -15.74
N ASP A 86 -2.89 -13.58 -16.50
CA ASP A 86 -2.10 -12.56 -17.17
C ASP A 86 -1.69 -11.52 -16.13
N HIS A 87 -0.55 -11.78 -15.50
CA HIS A 87 0.12 -10.83 -14.62
C HIS A 87 0.66 -9.69 -15.48
N HIS A 88 0.02 -8.53 -15.40
CA HIS A 88 0.44 -7.35 -16.14
C HIS A 88 1.44 -6.57 -15.30
N GLN A 89 2.72 -6.71 -15.62
CA GLN A 89 3.78 -5.95 -14.97
C GLN A 89 4.00 -4.61 -15.67
N GLY A 90 4.55 -3.66 -14.92
CA GLY A 90 4.90 -2.35 -15.44
C GLY A 90 5.52 -1.46 -14.37
N LYS A 91 5.66 -0.20 -14.72
CA LYS A 91 6.30 0.81 -13.86
C LYS A 91 5.33 1.94 -13.52
N ILE A 92 5.30 2.36 -12.26
CA ILE A 92 4.56 3.56 -11.87
C ILE A 92 5.24 4.77 -12.49
N VAL A 93 4.47 5.60 -13.20
CA VAL A 93 4.96 6.86 -13.76
C VAL A 93 4.33 8.09 -13.10
N VAL A 94 3.18 7.94 -12.45
CA VAL A 94 2.51 9.02 -11.71
C VAL A 94 1.73 8.42 -10.55
N VAL A 95 1.85 9.01 -9.37
CA VAL A 95 0.99 8.72 -8.21
C VAL A 95 0.07 9.91 -7.95
N THR A 96 -1.24 9.65 -7.84
CA THR A 96 -2.24 10.68 -7.50
C THR A 96 -2.91 10.36 -6.17
N SER A 97 -3.88 11.17 -5.73
CA SER A 97 -4.63 10.89 -4.49
C SER A 97 -5.55 9.66 -4.56
N HIS A 98 -5.94 9.19 -5.74
CA HIS A 98 -6.98 8.15 -5.91
C HIS A 98 -6.56 6.99 -6.81
N HIS A 99 -5.50 7.16 -7.60
CA HIS A 99 -5.02 6.15 -8.54
C HIS A 99 -3.53 6.32 -8.80
N VAL A 100 -2.93 5.27 -9.36
CA VAL A 100 -1.59 5.31 -9.96
C VAL A 100 -1.71 5.19 -11.47
N LYS A 101 -0.79 5.81 -12.20
CA LYS A 101 -0.61 5.57 -13.63
C LYS A 101 0.56 4.63 -13.81
N VAL A 102 0.31 3.51 -14.48
CA VAL A 102 1.30 2.46 -14.72
C VAL A 102 1.54 2.35 -16.21
N LEU A 103 2.81 2.48 -16.61
CA LEU A 103 3.25 2.12 -17.95
C LEU A 103 3.43 0.61 -17.97
N LEU A 104 2.51 -0.10 -18.61
CA LEU A 104 2.54 -1.55 -18.71
C LEU A 104 3.59 -2.01 -19.73
N ASP A 105 4.22 -3.14 -19.42
CA ASP A 105 5.19 -3.79 -20.30
C ASP A 105 4.54 -4.35 -21.58
N ALA A 106 5.39 -4.84 -22.48
CA ALA A 106 4.98 -5.49 -23.74
C ALA A 106 4.10 -4.61 -24.66
N GLY A 107 4.31 -3.29 -24.63
CA GLY A 107 3.65 -2.35 -25.54
C GLY A 107 2.17 -2.09 -25.22
N LYS A 108 1.70 -2.45 -24.01
CA LYS A 108 0.32 -2.24 -23.59
C LYS A 108 0.00 -0.78 -23.24
N GLY A 109 1.02 0.07 -23.13
CA GLY A 109 0.87 1.52 -22.97
C GLY A 109 0.57 1.96 -21.54
N LEU A 110 0.13 3.21 -21.40
CA LEU A 110 -0.11 3.86 -20.11
C LEU A 110 -1.57 3.67 -19.68
N HIS A 111 -1.78 3.17 -18.45
CA HIS A 111 -3.11 2.93 -17.88
C HIS A 111 -3.23 3.54 -16.49
N CYS A 112 -4.46 3.86 -16.09
CA CYS A 112 -4.79 4.35 -14.75
C CYS A 112 -5.41 3.21 -13.94
N PHE A 113 -4.83 2.90 -12.79
CA PHE A 113 -5.32 1.85 -11.89
C PHE A 113 -5.60 2.40 -10.49
N PRO A 114 -6.74 2.03 -9.87
CA PRO A 114 -6.93 2.26 -8.45
C PRO A 114 -5.92 1.44 -7.65
N PHE A 115 -5.55 1.93 -6.47
CA PHE A 115 -4.48 1.34 -5.65
C PHE A 115 -4.64 -0.15 -5.37
N TYR A 116 -5.87 -0.63 -5.16
CA TYR A 116 -6.12 -2.03 -4.82
C TYR A 116 -5.82 -3.03 -5.95
N GLN A 117 -5.68 -2.55 -7.18
CA GLN A 117 -5.31 -3.38 -8.33
C GLN A 117 -3.81 -3.44 -8.54
N VAL A 118 -3.04 -2.69 -7.75
CA VAL A 118 -1.61 -2.56 -7.95
C VAL A 118 -0.88 -3.11 -6.75
N VAL A 119 0.06 -4.01 -7.01
CA VAL A 119 0.88 -4.68 -6.00
C VAL A 119 2.34 -4.46 -6.34
N LYS A 120 3.13 -4.03 -5.36
CA LYS A 120 4.58 -3.86 -5.56
C LYS A 120 5.25 -5.17 -5.95
N LEU A 121 6.17 -5.08 -6.90
CA LEU A 121 6.98 -6.23 -7.31
C LEU A 121 8.27 -6.26 -6.52
N PHE A 122 8.60 -7.44 -5.99
CA PHE A 122 9.81 -7.68 -5.21
C PHE A 122 10.48 -8.98 -5.62
N CYS A 123 11.80 -8.99 -5.53
CA CYS A 123 12.62 -10.17 -5.69
C CYS A 123 13.09 -10.69 -4.33
N ILE A 124 13.30 -12.02 -4.25
CA ILE A 124 14.01 -12.62 -3.11
C ILE A 124 15.40 -11.96 -3.01
N GLY A 125 15.77 -11.57 -1.79
CA GLY A 125 17.00 -10.85 -1.47
C GLY A 125 16.88 -9.33 -1.54
N ASP A 126 15.76 -8.76 -1.98
CA ASP A 126 15.53 -7.31 -1.87
C ASP A 126 15.51 -6.90 -0.40
N TYR A 127 16.17 -5.79 -0.07
CA TYR A 127 16.13 -5.19 1.26
C TYR A 127 15.00 -4.17 1.33
N VAL A 128 14.17 -4.28 2.36
CA VAL A 128 12.96 -3.47 2.50
C VAL A 128 12.78 -2.94 3.92
N HIS A 129 12.06 -1.83 4.03
CA HIS A 129 11.63 -1.23 5.29
C HIS A 129 10.10 -1.18 5.33
N GLY A 130 9.49 -1.58 6.43
CA GLY A 130 8.09 -1.29 6.75
C GLY A 130 7.84 0.22 6.77
N ILE A 131 6.73 0.64 6.19
CA ILE A 131 6.33 2.06 6.10
C ILE A 131 6.10 2.67 7.50
N ASP A 132 5.76 1.84 8.48
CA ASP A 132 5.63 2.24 9.89
C ASP A 132 6.98 2.47 10.59
N GLY A 133 8.10 2.16 9.92
CA GLY A 133 9.44 2.26 10.45
C GLY A 133 9.83 1.16 11.45
N LEU A 134 8.95 0.20 11.73
CA LEU A 134 9.11 -0.73 12.85
C LEU A 134 9.91 -1.99 12.50
N LYS A 135 9.92 -2.38 11.23
CA LYS A 135 10.54 -3.62 10.75
C LYS A 135 11.31 -3.37 9.46
N GLU A 136 12.47 -3.99 9.33
CA GLU A 136 13.29 -3.98 8.12
C GLU A 136 13.94 -5.34 7.93
N GLY A 137 14.30 -5.70 6.70
CA GLY A 137 14.90 -7.01 6.45
C GLY A 137 15.01 -7.36 4.98
N PHE A 138 15.48 -8.58 4.74
CA PHE A 138 15.61 -9.13 3.39
C PHE A 138 14.42 -10.01 3.05
N ILE A 139 13.88 -9.87 1.84
CA ILE A 139 12.80 -10.73 1.37
C ILE A 139 13.32 -12.17 1.18
N GLN A 140 12.73 -13.12 1.90
CA GLN A 140 13.00 -14.55 1.73
C GLN A 140 12.04 -15.22 0.76
N SER A 141 10.78 -14.81 0.76
CA SER A 141 9.77 -15.36 -0.13
C SER A 141 8.73 -14.32 -0.51
N CYS A 142 8.20 -14.48 -1.73
CA CYS A 142 7.13 -13.67 -2.28
C CYS A 142 5.93 -14.58 -2.57
N SER A 143 4.77 -14.20 -2.08
CA SER A 143 3.46 -14.71 -2.49
C SER A 143 2.69 -13.60 -3.23
N ASP A 144 1.48 -13.85 -3.72
CA ASP A 144 0.71 -12.88 -4.50
C ASP A 144 0.62 -11.52 -3.80
N PHE A 145 0.23 -11.49 -2.52
CA PHE A 145 -0.02 -10.26 -1.76
C PHE A 145 0.93 -10.03 -0.59
N HIS A 146 1.70 -11.04 -0.18
CA HIS A 146 2.55 -10.99 1.00
C HIS A 146 4.00 -11.29 0.67
N VAL A 147 4.89 -10.73 1.49
CA VAL A 147 6.30 -11.08 1.54
C VAL A 147 6.63 -11.60 2.93
N VAL A 148 7.64 -12.46 3.00
CA VAL A 148 8.27 -12.87 4.26
C VAL A 148 9.65 -12.25 4.30
N LEU A 149 9.93 -11.51 5.36
CA LEU A 149 11.20 -10.83 5.61
C LEU A 149 12.01 -11.63 6.62
N LEU A 150 13.30 -11.82 6.35
CA LEU A 150 14.28 -12.16 7.37
C LEU A 150 14.69 -10.87 8.09
N THR A 151 14.30 -10.75 9.35
CA THR A 151 14.61 -9.60 10.21
C THR A 151 15.44 -10.06 11.42
N MET A 152 16.18 -9.12 12.01
CA MET A 152 16.84 -9.35 13.29
C MET A 152 15.82 -9.13 14.42
N GLY A 153 15.60 -10.15 15.24
CA GLY A 153 14.79 -10.05 16.44
C GLY A 153 15.51 -9.29 17.55
N ASN A 154 14.77 -8.86 18.58
CA ASN A 154 15.33 -8.11 19.71
C ASN A 154 16.40 -8.89 20.51
N ASN A 155 16.40 -10.22 20.37
CA ASN A 155 17.33 -11.11 21.05
C ASN A 155 18.63 -11.31 20.24
N GLY A 156 18.75 -10.71 19.06
CA GLY A 156 19.86 -10.94 18.13
C GLY A 156 19.74 -12.20 17.28
N ASP A 157 18.62 -12.93 17.40
CA ASP A 157 18.29 -14.07 16.56
C ASP A 157 17.55 -13.61 15.29
N PHE A 158 17.71 -14.36 14.21
CA PHE A 158 16.94 -14.12 12.99
C PHE A 158 15.51 -14.66 13.13
N GLU A 159 14.54 -13.83 12.75
CA GLU A 159 13.12 -14.18 12.75
C GLU A 159 12.47 -13.89 11.38
N ASP A 160 11.45 -14.67 11.05
CA ASP A 160 10.63 -14.45 9.87
C ASP A 160 9.46 -13.52 10.21
N PHE A 161 9.27 -12.48 9.40
CA PHE A 161 8.15 -11.55 9.54
C PHE A 161 7.34 -11.48 8.25
N SER A 162 6.05 -11.82 8.33
CA SER A 162 5.14 -11.74 7.18
C SER A 162 4.36 -10.44 7.17
N CYS A 163 4.33 -9.77 6.02
CA CYS A 163 3.57 -8.54 5.82
C CYS A 163 3.09 -8.40 4.37
N GLY A 164 2.21 -7.42 4.12
CA GLY A 164 1.72 -7.13 2.77
C GLY A 164 2.80 -6.45 1.92
N LYS A 165 2.86 -6.78 0.63
CA LYS A 165 3.82 -6.16 -0.31
C LYS A 165 3.75 -4.63 -0.30
N ASN A 166 2.54 -4.07 -0.28
CA ASN A 166 2.36 -2.62 -0.33
C ASN A 166 2.63 -1.92 1.02
N THR A 167 2.87 -2.66 2.12
CA THR A 167 3.20 -2.09 3.44
C THR A 167 4.70 -1.92 3.67
N VAL A 168 5.51 -2.29 2.68
CA VAL A 168 6.97 -2.18 2.73
C VAL A 168 7.49 -1.37 1.53
N HIS A 169 8.67 -0.80 1.69
CA HIS A 169 9.36 0.02 0.70
C HIS A 169 10.73 -0.59 0.39
N LYS A 170 11.06 -0.69 -0.90
CA LYS A 170 12.36 -1.20 -1.36
C LYS A 170 13.42 -0.13 -1.20
N LEU A 171 14.43 -0.41 -0.39
CA LEU A 171 15.59 0.47 -0.27
C LEU A 171 16.58 0.15 -1.39
N ASN A 172 16.59 1.00 -2.42
CA ASN A 172 17.66 0.99 -3.41
C ASN A 172 18.96 1.40 -2.70
N ARG A 173 19.86 0.46 -2.43
CA ARG A 173 21.21 0.79 -1.97
C ARG A 173 21.83 1.73 -2.98
N VAL A 174 21.97 3.00 -2.60
CA VAL A 174 22.90 3.91 -3.26
C VAL A 174 24.26 3.23 -3.13
N GLN A 175 24.85 2.81 -4.25
CA GLN A 175 26.27 2.51 -4.29
C GLN A 175 26.99 3.82 -4.00
N ASN A 176 27.24 4.11 -2.71
CA ASN A 176 28.19 5.12 -2.31
C ASN A 176 29.59 4.58 -2.64
N GLU A 177 29.94 4.63 -3.93
CA GLU A 177 31.33 4.78 -4.36
C GLU A 177 31.79 6.17 -3.89
N ASN A 178 32.21 6.26 -2.62
CA ASN A 178 33.07 7.29 -2.00
C ASN A 178 32.68 7.52 -0.54
N SER A 179 32.98 6.57 0.33
CA SER A 179 33.26 6.91 1.72
C SER A 179 34.25 5.90 2.30
N ASN A 180 35.53 6.31 2.29
CA ASN A 180 36.51 5.85 3.27
C ASN A 180 35.98 6.23 4.66
N ALA A 181 35.16 5.36 5.23
CA ALA A 181 34.76 5.42 6.63
C ALA A 181 34.60 3.96 7.07
N ALA A 182 35.69 3.45 7.64
CA ALA A 182 35.60 2.32 8.53
C ALA A 182 34.75 2.76 9.73
N ASP A 183 33.49 2.32 9.81
CA ASP A 183 32.82 2.03 11.07
C ASP A 183 31.53 1.22 10.85
N ASN A 184 31.57 0.00 11.39
CA ASN A 184 30.54 -0.85 12.01
C ASN A 184 29.22 -1.21 11.28
N ASP A 185 28.99 -2.52 11.21
CA ASP A 185 27.69 -3.23 11.10
C ASP A 185 26.80 -2.97 9.88
N THR A 186 27.40 -2.70 8.73
CA THR A 186 26.66 -2.77 7.45
C THR A 186 26.59 -4.21 6.95
N TRP A 187 25.52 -4.92 7.36
CA TRP A 187 25.18 -6.24 6.82
C TRP A 187 25.06 -6.18 5.29
N THR A 188 26.01 -6.78 4.60
CA THR A 188 25.98 -6.95 3.15
C THR A 188 25.28 -8.28 2.86
N GLY A 189 23.99 -8.22 2.53
CA GLY A 189 23.28 -9.39 2.01
C GLY A 189 23.96 -9.87 0.73
N ILE A 190 24.59 -11.04 0.77
CA ILE A 190 25.19 -11.69 -0.40
C ILE A 190 24.07 -12.44 -1.10
N ARG A 191 23.78 -12.06 -2.35
CA ARG A 191 22.88 -12.79 -3.22
C ARG A 191 23.53 -14.13 -3.59
N VAL A 192 23.17 -15.20 -2.89
CA VAL A 192 23.54 -16.56 -3.30
C VAL A 192 22.48 -17.04 -4.29
N ILE A 193 22.86 -17.12 -5.56
CA ILE A 193 22.05 -17.76 -6.61
C ILE A 193 22.43 -19.24 -6.58
N VAL A 194 21.48 -20.11 -6.24
CA VAL A 194 21.64 -21.58 -6.29
C VAL A 194 21.09 -22.09 -7.61
#